data_AF-A0A928KAS3-F1
#
_entry.id   AF-A0A928KAS3-F1
#
_cell.length_a   1.000
_cell.length_b   1.000
_cell.length_c   1.000
_cell.angle_alpha   90.00
_cell.angle_beta   90.00
_cell.angle_gamma   90.00
#
_symmetry.space_group_name_H-M   'P 1'
#
loop_
_entity.id
_entity.type
_entity.pdbx_description
1 polymer ?
#
loop_
_entity_poly.entity_id
_entity_poly.type
_entity_poly.pdbx_seq_one_letter_code
_entity_poly.pdbx_strand_id
1 'polypeptide(L)'
;MKNLAKKICSLALALALALCCLPAAFAAENKITVDFSFYNGAVVMPKTEIAVTDGIAETYGYTLSSNSGVTVFDAIVAAHKAYYGDAFTTETAGNYLSMSYGFMTKMFGISTSSIGFCVNDKVPHDGVYNEAYMGYTGCACDAAVIKNGDYISTYTYKDPSWLDYYITLSENEIDATAGKEFTLSATGYSIMWYGCALEETIKNATSPMEGLEVYLTTDFKNYSKIGTLDKNGEIKLTINEIGKVYLCISGKYNGIPAVANWCEVTVSEPEGTIYLPKSINIEVDTDSKDGIAVIICETDYFDIAGKSPDKTEICKFEISFAPLVCLFKLIASIL
;
A
#
# COMPACT_ATOMS: atom_id res chain seq x y z
N MET A 1 45.46 -4.34 10.85
CA MET A 1 44.78 -3.04 10.64
C MET A 1 43.29 -3.17 10.29
N LYS A 2 42.85 -4.06 9.38
CA LYS A 2 41.42 -4.23 9.00
C LYS A 2 40.46 -4.61 10.16
N ASN A 3 40.93 -5.34 11.17
CA ASN A 3 40.08 -5.75 12.31
C ASN A 3 39.96 -4.69 13.43
N LEU A 4 40.88 -3.72 13.49
CA LEU A 4 40.82 -2.64 14.49
C LEU A 4 39.82 -1.56 14.05
N ALA A 5 39.79 -1.23 12.75
CA ALA A 5 38.83 -0.31 12.16
C ALA A 5 37.38 -0.80 12.29
N LYS A 6 37.12 -2.11 12.07
CA LYS A 6 35.77 -2.69 12.29
C LYS A 6 35.31 -2.60 13.75
N LYS A 7 36.21 -2.80 14.71
CA LYS A 7 35.91 -2.72 16.15
C LYS A 7 35.65 -1.29 16.62
N ILE A 8 36.38 -0.31 16.07
CA ILE A 8 36.18 1.12 16.37
C ILE A 8 34.86 1.61 15.74
N CYS A 9 34.53 1.21 14.51
CA CYS A 9 33.24 1.54 13.90
C CYS A 9 32.06 0.90 14.63
N SER A 10 32.17 -0.36 15.10
CA SER A 10 31.11 -1.00 15.88
C SER A 10 30.93 -0.34 17.25
N LEU A 11 32.01 0.14 17.87
CA LEU A 11 31.95 0.85 19.16
C LEU A 11 31.36 2.25 18.99
N ALA A 12 31.69 2.96 17.90
CA ALA A 12 31.09 4.25 17.56
C ALA A 12 29.58 4.12 17.24
N LEU A 13 29.18 3.04 16.56
CA LEU A 13 27.77 2.75 16.27
C LEU A 13 26.98 2.38 17.54
N ALA A 14 27.59 1.61 18.44
CA ALA A 14 26.99 1.29 19.74
C ALA A 14 26.90 2.51 20.67
N LEU A 15 27.88 3.42 20.62
CA LEU A 15 27.86 4.66 21.38
C LEU A 15 26.83 5.66 20.81
N ALA A 16 26.67 5.71 19.49
CA ALA A 16 25.61 6.47 18.83
C ALA A 16 24.22 5.93 19.19
N LEU A 17 24.03 4.61 19.23
CA LEU A 17 22.79 3.98 19.70
C LEU A 17 22.52 4.27 21.19
N ALA A 18 23.56 4.32 22.04
CA ALA A 18 23.40 4.62 23.46
C ALA A 18 23.11 6.11 23.74
N LEU A 19 23.56 7.02 22.86
CA LEU A 19 23.30 8.46 22.98
C LEU A 19 21.90 8.88 22.50
N CYS A 20 21.24 8.09 21.63
CA CYS A 20 19.82 8.29 21.31
C CYS A 20 18.85 7.70 22.36
N CYS A 21 19.35 7.03 23.41
CA CYS A 21 18.54 6.53 24.53
C CYS A 21 18.48 7.48 25.73
N LEU A 22 18.92 8.74 25.60
CA LEU A 22 18.65 9.74 26.64
C LEU A 22 17.15 10.09 26.61
N PRO A 23 16.42 9.94 27.73
CA PRO A 23 15.02 10.33 27.78
C PRO A 23 14.94 11.86 27.76
N ALA A 24 14.78 12.44 26.58
CA ALA A 24 14.09 13.71 26.49
C ALA A 24 12.64 13.41 26.90
N ALA A 25 12.25 13.87 28.09
CA ALA A 25 10.88 13.85 28.55
C ALA A 25 10.05 14.82 27.69
N PHE A 26 9.74 14.39 26.47
CA PHE A 26 8.63 14.92 25.70
C PHE A 26 7.36 14.30 26.28
N ALA A 27 6.32 15.13 26.46
CA ALA A 27 4.98 14.62 26.65
C ALA A 27 4.74 13.55 25.58
N ALA A 28 4.35 12.34 25.97
CA ALA A 28 4.10 11.27 25.02
C ALA A 28 3.00 11.75 24.07
N GLU A 29 3.38 12.17 22.86
CA GLU A 29 2.45 12.30 21.75
C GLU A 29 1.75 10.94 21.63
N ASN A 30 0.44 10.94 21.82
CA ASN A 30 -0.35 9.73 21.71
C ASN A 30 -0.35 9.32 20.23
N LYS A 31 0.63 8.51 19.85
CA LYS A 31 0.90 8.12 18.47
C LYS A 31 0.56 6.65 18.31
N ILE A 32 -0.22 6.35 17.28
CA ILE A 32 -0.57 4.99 16.88
C ILE A 32 -0.07 4.72 15.47
N THR A 33 0.05 3.46 15.14
CA THR A 33 0.28 2.99 13.77
C THR A 33 -0.97 2.27 13.29
N VAL A 34 -1.43 2.58 12.09
CA VAL A 34 -2.61 1.98 11.47
C VAL A 34 -2.30 1.63 10.01
N ASP A 35 -3.06 0.71 9.44
CA ASP A 35 -3.07 0.52 7.99
C ASP A 35 -4.12 1.43 7.37
N PHE A 36 -3.79 2.10 6.27
CA PHE A 36 -4.72 2.97 5.54
C PHE A 36 -4.75 2.59 4.07
N SER A 37 -5.93 2.59 3.47
CA SER A 37 -6.10 2.45 2.02
C SER A 37 -7.13 3.44 1.47
N PHE A 38 -6.91 3.83 0.21
CA PHE A 38 -7.88 4.60 -0.56
C PHE A 38 -7.95 4.14 -2.00
N TYR A 39 -9.17 4.04 -2.53
CA TYR A 39 -9.38 3.90 -3.96
C TYR A 39 -10.65 4.59 -4.44
N ASN A 40 -10.54 5.29 -5.56
CA ASN A 40 -11.70 5.85 -6.27
C ASN A 40 -11.77 5.53 -7.76
N GLY A 41 -10.81 4.78 -8.32
CA GLY A 41 -10.71 4.51 -9.76
C GLY A 41 -9.62 5.31 -10.48
N ALA A 42 -9.18 6.43 -9.92
CA ALA A 42 -8.15 7.31 -10.50
C ALA A 42 -6.95 7.50 -9.56
N VAL A 43 -7.22 7.63 -8.27
CA VAL A 43 -6.22 7.70 -7.21
C VAL A 43 -6.27 6.40 -6.42
N VAL A 44 -5.09 5.85 -6.18
CA VAL A 44 -4.89 4.65 -5.38
C VAL A 44 -3.86 4.99 -4.31
N MET A 45 -4.20 4.69 -3.06
CA MET A 45 -3.27 4.48 -1.98
C MET A 45 -3.44 3.04 -1.54
N PRO A 46 -2.51 2.13 -1.88
CA PRO A 46 -2.60 0.76 -1.41
C PRO A 46 -2.57 0.72 0.11
N LYS A 47 -2.89 -0.44 0.69
CA LYS A 47 -2.75 -0.67 2.12
C LYS A 47 -1.34 -0.26 2.55
N THR A 48 -1.25 0.83 3.31
CA THR A 48 0.01 1.46 3.69
C THR A 48 -0.02 1.67 5.20
N GLU A 49 1.06 1.27 5.86
CA GLU A 49 1.25 1.54 7.28
C GLU A 49 1.49 3.05 7.48
N ILE A 50 0.64 3.70 8.27
CA ILE A 50 0.69 5.13 8.56
C ILE A 50 0.79 5.35 10.06
N ALA A 51 1.77 6.18 10.44
CA ALA A 51 1.90 6.71 11.77
C ALA A 51 0.96 7.90 11.95
N VAL A 52 0.06 7.83 12.94
CA VAL A 52 -0.94 8.86 13.22
C VAL A 52 -0.71 9.42 14.62
N THR A 53 -0.54 10.74 14.69
CA THR A 53 -0.45 11.47 15.96
C THR A 53 -1.84 12.00 16.30
N ASP A 54 -2.25 11.82 17.56
CA ASP A 54 -3.48 12.38 18.12
C ASP A 54 -3.53 13.91 17.93
N GLY A 55 -4.64 14.40 17.37
CA GLY A 55 -4.86 15.81 17.08
C GLY A 55 -4.14 16.36 15.85
N ILE A 56 -3.63 15.51 14.94
CA ILE A 56 -2.98 15.98 13.71
C ILE A 56 -3.95 16.80 12.85
N ALA A 57 -5.23 16.47 12.82
CA ALA A 57 -6.21 17.22 12.03
C ALA A 57 -6.31 18.69 12.47
N GLU A 58 -6.31 18.95 13.77
CA GLU A 58 -6.38 20.28 14.36
C GLU A 58 -5.14 21.10 14.01
N THR A 59 -3.96 20.47 13.93
CA THR A 59 -2.74 21.15 13.46
C THR A 59 -2.84 21.65 12.01
N TYR A 60 -3.70 21.03 11.22
CA TYR A 60 -4.04 21.43 9.85
C TYR A 60 -5.28 22.35 9.76
N GLY A 61 -5.82 22.79 10.90
CA GLY A 61 -6.93 23.75 10.96
C GLY A 61 -8.32 23.14 10.86
N TYR A 62 -8.45 21.82 10.96
CA TYR A 62 -9.75 21.16 11.03
C TYR A 62 -10.31 21.21 12.45
N THR A 63 -11.64 21.18 12.59
CA THR A 63 -12.32 21.08 13.89
C THR A 63 -13.04 19.75 13.94
N LEU A 64 -12.72 18.92 14.93
CA LEU A 64 -13.34 17.62 15.15
C LEU A 64 -14.41 17.70 16.24
N SER A 65 -15.36 16.76 16.20
CA SER A 65 -16.38 16.62 17.24
C SER A 65 -15.92 15.76 18.42
N SER A 66 -15.04 14.77 18.19
CA SER A 66 -14.37 14.07 19.28
C SER A 66 -13.25 14.92 19.87
N ASN A 67 -13.14 14.94 21.19
CA ASN A 67 -12.03 15.56 21.93
C ASN A 67 -11.15 14.49 22.63
N SER A 68 -11.29 13.22 22.24
CA SER A 68 -10.69 12.09 22.96
C SER A 68 -10.14 11.04 22.00
N GLY A 69 -8.81 11.01 21.88
CA GLY A 69 -8.06 10.00 21.16
C GLY A 69 -8.05 10.21 19.64
N VAL A 70 -7.21 9.41 18.99
CA VAL A 70 -7.01 9.48 17.54
C VAL A 70 -8.28 9.08 16.80
N THR A 71 -8.72 9.91 15.85
CA THR A 71 -9.92 9.68 15.04
C THR A 71 -9.58 9.11 13.66
N VAL A 72 -10.60 8.61 12.95
CA VAL A 72 -10.47 8.27 11.53
C VAL A 72 -10.02 9.49 10.71
N PHE A 73 -10.51 10.69 11.04
CA PHE A 73 -10.10 11.90 10.32
C PHE A 73 -8.63 12.26 10.54
N ASP A 74 -8.08 12.00 11.73
CA ASP A 74 -6.63 12.10 11.97
C ASP A 74 -5.83 11.17 11.05
N ALA A 75 -6.28 9.92 10.90
CA ALA A 75 -5.65 8.97 9.98
C ALA A 75 -5.74 9.43 8.53
N ILE A 76 -6.87 10.03 8.12
CA ILE A 76 -7.03 10.59 6.77
C ILE A 76 -6.05 11.74 6.54
N VAL A 77 -5.89 12.65 7.51
CA VAL A 77 -4.93 13.77 7.41
C VAL A 77 -3.48 13.24 7.34
N ALA A 78 -3.14 12.26 8.17
CA ALA A 78 -1.83 11.62 8.14
C ALA A 78 -1.56 10.91 6.80
N ALA A 79 -2.56 10.24 6.23
CA ALA A 79 -2.46 9.60 4.91
C ALA A 79 -2.25 10.63 3.79
N HIS A 80 -2.93 11.78 3.84
CA HIS A 80 -2.70 12.87 2.87
C HIS A 80 -1.30 13.44 2.98
N LYS A 81 -0.79 13.63 4.21
CA LYS A 81 0.59 14.05 4.44
C LYS A 81 1.59 13.05 3.89
N ALA A 82 1.37 11.75 4.08
CA ALA A 82 2.22 10.71 3.52
C ALA A 82 2.19 10.67 1.98
N TYR A 83 1.02 10.89 1.38
CA TYR A 83 0.84 10.84 -0.07
C TYR A 83 1.43 12.06 -0.79
N TYR A 84 1.21 13.26 -0.27
CA TYR A 84 1.59 14.52 -0.92
C TYR A 84 2.91 15.11 -0.42
N GLY A 85 3.43 14.63 0.72
CA GLY A 85 4.64 15.16 1.34
C GLY A 85 4.56 16.67 1.58
N ASP A 86 5.59 17.39 1.13
CA ASP A 86 5.73 18.83 1.33
C ASP A 86 4.61 19.67 0.65
N ALA A 87 3.86 19.09 -0.30
CA ALA A 87 2.74 19.79 -0.91
C ALA A 87 1.50 19.88 0.00
N PHE A 88 1.41 19.06 1.06
CA PHE A 88 0.30 19.07 2.01
C PHE A 88 0.68 19.85 3.28
N THR A 89 0.39 21.15 3.24
CA THR A 89 0.64 22.13 4.31
C THR A 89 -0.66 22.62 4.90
N THR A 90 -0.61 23.35 6.02
CA THR A 90 -1.79 23.99 6.62
C THR A 90 -2.53 24.93 5.64
N GLU A 91 -1.79 25.64 4.79
CA GLU A 91 -2.35 26.57 3.80
C GLU A 91 -2.92 25.85 2.57
N THR A 92 -2.35 24.70 2.20
CA THR A 92 -2.71 23.97 0.97
C THR A 92 -3.62 22.76 1.21
N ALA A 93 -3.80 22.32 2.45
CA ALA A 93 -4.57 21.11 2.78
C ALA A 93 -6.00 21.15 2.22
N GLY A 94 -6.66 22.32 2.24
CA GLY A 94 -7.99 22.51 1.66
C GLY A 94 -8.10 22.24 0.15
N ASN A 95 -6.98 22.25 -0.59
CA ASN A 95 -6.96 21.85 -1.99
C ASN A 95 -7.16 20.34 -2.16
N TYR A 96 -6.78 19.56 -1.15
CA TYR A 96 -6.75 18.09 -1.21
C TYR A 96 -7.81 17.42 -0.34
N LEU A 97 -8.11 17.98 0.83
CA LEU A 97 -8.98 17.39 1.84
C LEU A 97 -9.93 18.44 2.42
N SER A 98 -11.21 18.11 2.51
CA SER A 98 -12.22 19.01 3.08
C SER A 98 -13.35 18.21 3.74
N MET A 99 -13.88 18.75 4.84
CA MET A 99 -14.95 18.17 5.63
C MET A 99 -15.97 19.25 6.01
N SER A 100 -17.24 18.86 6.06
CA SER A 100 -18.35 19.71 6.51
C SER A 100 -19.28 18.89 7.40
N TYR A 101 -19.49 19.33 8.64
CA TYR A 101 -20.33 18.65 9.63
C TYR A 101 -20.02 17.15 9.82
N GLY A 102 -18.74 16.78 9.87
CA GLY A 102 -18.29 15.38 10.01
C GLY A 102 -18.34 14.55 8.72
N PHE A 103 -18.84 15.11 7.62
CA PHE A 103 -18.89 14.48 6.30
C PHE A 103 -17.77 14.99 5.41
N MET A 104 -17.00 14.08 4.83
CA MET A 104 -15.99 14.42 3.83
C MET A 104 -16.67 14.98 2.58
N THR A 105 -16.12 16.08 2.07
CA THR A 105 -16.57 16.75 0.83
C THR A 105 -15.49 16.81 -0.24
N LYS A 106 -14.24 16.50 0.15
CA LYS A 106 -13.11 16.36 -0.77
C LYS A 106 -12.08 15.41 -0.16
N MET A 107 -11.53 14.52 -0.98
CA MET A 107 -10.44 13.64 -0.58
C MET A 107 -9.50 13.42 -1.76
N PHE A 108 -8.19 13.43 -1.50
CA PHE A 108 -7.12 13.37 -2.51
C PHE A 108 -7.35 14.34 -3.70
N GLY A 109 -7.80 15.56 -3.42
CA GLY A 109 -8.05 16.61 -4.42
C GLY A 109 -9.38 16.49 -5.17
N ILE A 110 -10.16 15.44 -4.91
CA ILE A 110 -11.39 15.14 -5.64
C ILE A 110 -12.59 15.54 -4.79
N SER A 111 -13.37 16.50 -5.30
CA SER A 111 -14.56 17.02 -4.60
C SER A 111 -15.74 16.08 -4.83
N THR A 112 -16.25 15.50 -3.75
CA THR A 112 -17.39 14.57 -3.77
C THR A 112 -17.92 14.40 -2.34
N SER A 113 -19.23 14.28 -2.20
CA SER A 113 -19.88 13.92 -0.92
C SER A 113 -20.10 12.40 -0.78
N SER A 114 -19.76 11.63 -1.81
CA SER A 114 -19.98 10.18 -1.88
C SER A 114 -18.74 9.43 -1.41
N ILE A 115 -18.30 9.68 -0.18
CA ILE A 115 -17.11 9.05 0.42
C ILE A 115 -17.56 8.21 1.61
N GLY A 116 -17.17 6.94 1.62
CA GLY A 116 -17.38 6.01 2.73
C GLY A 116 -16.05 5.59 3.37
N PHE A 117 -16.15 5.02 4.56
CA PHE A 117 -15.01 4.43 5.25
C PHE A 117 -15.44 3.28 6.17
N CYS A 118 -14.49 2.38 6.42
CA CYS A 118 -14.59 1.30 7.39
C CYS A 118 -13.38 1.31 8.32
N VAL A 119 -13.57 0.79 9.53
CA VAL A 119 -12.49 0.39 10.45
C VAL A 119 -12.57 -1.12 10.60
N ASN A 120 -11.51 -1.83 10.23
CA ASN A 120 -11.43 -3.30 10.21
C ASN A 120 -12.62 -3.93 9.46
N ASP A 121 -12.90 -3.43 8.25
CA ASP A 121 -14.00 -3.88 7.36
C ASP A 121 -15.42 -3.73 7.95
N LYS A 122 -15.57 -2.92 9.01
CA LYS A 122 -16.86 -2.59 9.61
C LYS A 122 -17.10 -1.09 9.61
N VAL A 123 -18.36 -0.68 9.42
CA VAL A 123 -18.75 0.71 9.62
C VAL A 123 -18.71 0.99 11.13
N PRO A 124 -17.89 1.94 11.61
CA PRO A 124 -17.89 2.28 13.03
C PRO A 124 -19.24 2.89 13.41
N HIS A 125 -19.75 2.51 14.57
CA HIS A 125 -21.05 2.93 15.06
C HIS A 125 -21.02 3.16 16.59
N ASP A 126 -22.03 3.84 17.11
CA ASP A 126 -22.15 4.22 18.53
C ASP A 126 -22.32 3.02 19.49
N GLY A 127 -22.69 1.86 18.95
CA GLY A 127 -22.91 0.63 19.73
C GLY A 127 -24.25 0.63 20.48
N VAL A 128 -25.12 1.61 20.21
CA VAL A 128 -26.45 1.72 20.81
C VAL A 128 -27.47 1.22 19.80
N TYR A 129 -28.03 0.04 20.07
CA TYR A 129 -29.04 -0.53 19.20
C TYR A 129 -30.33 0.29 19.25
N ASN A 130 -30.88 0.61 18.08
CA ASN A 130 -32.12 1.35 17.92
C ASN A 130 -33.19 0.47 17.28
N GLU A 131 -34.27 0.23 18.02
CA GLU A 131 -35.38 -0.61 17.57
C GLU A 131 -36.13 -0.04 16.35
N ALA A 132 -36.12 1.28 16.14
CA ALA A 132 -36.91 1.93 15.09
C ALA A 132 -36.38 1.64 13.67
N TYR A 133 -35.07 1.50 13.51
CA TYR A 133 -34.43 1.15 12.23
C TYR A 133 -33.61 -0.14 12.31
N MET A 134 -33.78 -0.92 13.38
CA MET A 134 -33.21 -2.26 13.56
C MET A 134 -31.68 -2.31 13.37
N GLY A 135 -30.97 -1.32 13.91
CA GLY A 135 -29.52 -1.19 13.75
C GLY A 135 -28.90 -0.15 14.68
N TYR A 136 -27.68 0.28 14.35
CA TYR A 136 -26.87 1.26 15.10
C TYR A 136 -26.76 2.58 14.34
N THR A 137 -26.34 3.64 15.02
CA THR A 137 -26.00 4.90 14.34
C THR A 137 -24.52 4.88 13.97
N GLY A 138 -24.24 5.03 12.67
CA GLY A 138 -22.87 5.16 12.16
C GLY A 138 -22.17 6.40 12.70
N CYS A 139 -20.89 6.28 13.01
CA CYS A 139 -20.05 7.38 13.48
C CYS A 139 -19.52 8.18 12.29
N ALA A 140 -19.48 9.50 12.42
CA ALA A 140 -18.77 10.37 11.49
C ALA A 140 -17.24 10.21 11.64
N CYS A 141 -16.48 10.54 10.59
CA CYS A 141 -15.03 10.32 10.58
C CYS A 141 -14.27 11.16 11.63
N ASP A 142 -14.83 12.30 12.04
CA ASP A 142 -14.32 13.19 13.10
C ASP A 142 -14.73 12.76 14.51
N ALA A 143 -15.54 11.71 14.64
CA ALA A 143 -16.00 11.14 15.90
C ALA A 143 -15.52 9.70 16.13
N ALA A 144 -15.30 8.94 15.05
CA ALA A 144 -14.89 7.54 15.11
C ALA A 144 -13.43 7.42 15.62
N VAL A 145 -13.25 6.93 16.84
CA VAL A 145 -11.94 6.72 17.48
C VAL A 145 -11.31 5.40 17.01
N ILE A 146 -10.02 5.44 16.69
CA ILE A 146 -9.22 4.31 16.19
C ILE A 146 -8.06 3.98 17.16
N LYS A 147 -7.50 2.79 17.00
CA LYS A 147 -6.46 2.21 17.85
C LYS A 147 -5.28 1.71 17.03
N ASN A 148 -4.16 1.53 17.71
CA ASN A 148 -2.96 0.96 17.10
C ASN A 148 -3.26 -0.42 16.50
N GLY A 149 -2.92 -0.61 15.23
CA GLY A 149 -3.15 -1.82 14.45
C GLY A 149 -4.48 -1.87 13.71
N ASP A 150 -5.34 -0.84 13.83
CA ASP A 150 -6.57 -0.79 13.04
C ASP A 150 -6.27 -0.61 11.55
N TYR A 151 -7.16 -1.13 10.70
CA TYR A 151 -7.17 -0.91 9.26
C TYR A 151 -8.31 0.04 8.88
N ILE A 152 -7.97 1.17 8.26
CA ILE A 152 -8.92 2.17 7.77
C ILE A 152 -8.99 2.06 6.25
N SER A 153 -10.14 1.57 5.78
CA SER A 153 -10.46 1.48 4.34
C SER A 153 -11.32 2.67 3.95
N THR A 154 -10.89 3.47 2.99
CA THR A 154 -11.67 4.59 2.47
C THR A 154 -11.96 4.43 0.98
N TYR A 155 -13.14 4.83 0.54
CA TYR A 155 -13.59 4.60 -0.83
C TYR A 155 -14.61 5.63 -1.26
N THR A 156 -14.75 5.82 -2.57
CA THR A 156 -15.84 6.61 -3.15
C THR A 156 -16.91 5.69 -3.70
N TYR A 157 -18.18 5.92 -3.36
CA TYR A 157 -19.29 5.28 -4.05
C TYR A 157 -19.25 5.64 -5.54
N LYS A 158 -19.53 4.67 -6.40
CA LYS A 158 -19.44 4.81 -7.86
C LYS A 158 -20.70 5.39 -8.47
N ASP A 159 -21.78 5.47 -7.70
CA ASP A 159 -23.03 6.06 -8.11
C ASP A 159 -23.69 6.85 -6.96
N PRO A 160 -24.68 7.73 -7.25
CA PRO A 160 -25.29 8.58 -6.24
C PRO A 160 -26.32 7.87 -5.35
N SER A 161 -26.59 6.57 -5.56
CA SER A 161 -27.49 5.80 -4.70
C SER A 161 -26.84 5.38 -3.39
N TRP A 162 -25.49 5.37 -3.36
CA TRP A 162 -24.68 4.90 -2.24
C TRP A 162 -24.91 3.42 -1.86
N LEU A 163 -25.60 2.65 -2.73
CA LEU A 163 -25.94 1.26 -2.47
C LEU A 163 -24.83 0.28 -2.89
N ASP A 164 -23.66 0.79 -3.28
CA ASP A 164 -22.51 -0.02 -3.69
C ASP A 164 -22.21 -1.16 -2.71
N TYR A 165 -21.80 -2.29 -3.28
CA TYR A 165 -21.32 -3.43 -2.49
C TYR A 165 -19.92 -3.16 -1.97
N TYR A 166 -19.75 -3.16 -0.65
CA TYR A 166 -18.42 -3.22 -0.05
C TYR A 166 -17.91 -4.64 -0.12
N ILE A 167 -16.76 -4.83 -0.75
CA ILE A 167 -16.15 -6.15 -0.93
C ILE A 167 -15.27 -6.48 0.28
N THR A 168 -15.40 -7.70 0.78
CA THR A 168 -14.47 -8.32 1.73
C THR A 168 -13.81 -9.51 1.06
N LEU A 169 -12.48 -9.50 1.03
CA LEU A 169 -11.67 -10.59 0.49
C LEU A 169 -11.43 -11.66 1.54
N SER A 170 -11.20 -12.90 1.11
CA SER A 170 -10.76 -13.97 2.01
C SER A 170 -9.43 -13.66 2.68
N GLU A 171 -8.54 -12.99 1.96
CA GLU A 171 -7.22 -12.56 2.40
C GLU A 171 -6.91 -11.21 1.74
N ASN A 172 -6.32 -10.30 2.52
CA ASN A 172 -5.84 -9.01 2.00
C ASN A 172 -4.34 -9.05 1.65
N GLU A 173 -3.63 -10.07 2.15
CA GLU A 173 -2.21 -10.34 1.90
C GLU A 173 -2.03 -11.83 1.66
N ILE A 174 -1.39 -12.21 0.54
CA ILE A 174 -1.15 -13.60 0.17
C ILE A 174 0.34 -13.81 -0.09
N ASP A 175 0.94 -14.76 0.63
CA ASP A 175 2.25 -15.31 0.28
C ASP A 175 2.07 -16.44 -0.73
N ALA A 176 2.43 -16.16 -1.99
CA ALA A 176 2.32 -17.10 -3.10
C ALA A 176 3.70 -17.66 -3.49
N THR A 177 3.69 -18.81 -4.14
CA THR A 177 4.89 -19.35 -4.81
C THR A 177 4.68 -19.28 -6.31
N ALA A 178 5.70 -18.82 -7.04
CA ALA A 178 5.64 -18.74 -8.50
C ALA A 178 5.18 -20.08 -9.12
N GLY A 179 4.19 -20.02 -10.02
CA GLY A 179 3.66 -21.20 -10.72
C GLY A 179 2.78 -22.12 -9.88
N LYS A 180 2.53 -21.82 -8.60
CA LYS A 180 1.55 -22.55 -7.78
C LYS A 180 0.19 -21.85 -7.78
N GLU A 181 -0.86 -22.67 -7.82
CA GLU A 181 -2.23 -22.19 -7.71
C GLU A 181 -2.55 -21.74 -6.28
N PHE A 182 -3.26 -20.62 -6.15
CA PHE A 182 -3.94 -20.20 -4.93
C PHE A 182 -5.37 -19.73 -5.25
N THR A 183 -6.22 -19.70 -4.23
CA THR A 183 -7.60 -19.23 -4.36
C THR A 183 -7.75 -17.88 -3.69
N LEU A 184 -8.42 -16.96 -4.38
CA LEU A 184 -8.94 -15.72 -3.80
C LEU A 184 -10.46 -15.79 -3.84
N SER A 185 -11.14 -15.41 -2.76
CA SER A 185 -12.59 -15.25 -2.78
C SER A 185 -13.01 -13.88 -2.30
N ALA A 186 -14.20 -13.47 -2.73
CA ALA A 186 -14.77 -12.19 -2.38
C ALA A 186 -16.25 -12.34 -2.07
N THR A 187 -16.64 -11.69 -0.98
CA THR A 187 -18.04 -11.54 -0.58
C THR A 187 -18.34 -10.06 -0.42
N GLY A 188 -19.62 -9.70 -0.37
CA GLY A 188 -19.98 -8.31 -0.16
C GLY A 188 -21.44 -8.11 0.15
N TYR A 189 -21.75 -6.93 0.68
CA TYR A 189 -23.10 -6.48 0.97
C TYR A 189 -23.22 -4.97 0.69
N SER A 190 -24.45 -4.48 0.53
CA SER A 190 -24.70 -3.04 0.36
C SER A 190 -24.38 -2.30 1.66
N ILE A 191 -23.27 -1.58 1.68
CA ILE A 191 -22.71 -1.07 2.94
C ILE A 191 -23.52 0.06 3.56
N MET A 192 -24.10 0.93 2.73
CA MET A 192 -24.98 1.99 3.23
C MET A 192 -26.25 1.42 3.87
N TRP A 193 -26.76 0.31 3.32
CA TRP A 193 -28.00 -0.29 3.79
C TRP A 193 -27.82 -1.15 5.03
N TYR A 194 -26.75 -1.96 5.07
CA TYR A 194 -26.55 -2.97 6.12
C TYR A 194 -25.36 -2.69 7.03
N GLY A 195 -24.48 -1.73 6.75
CA GLY A 195 -23.22 -1.56 7.46
C GLY A 195 -23.36 -1.27 8.96
N CYS A 196 -24.48 -0.71 9.39
CA CYS A 196 -24.83 -0.51 10.80
C CYS A 196 -25.92 -1.47 11.30
N ALA A 197 -26.24 -2.55 10.57
CA ALA A 197 -27.18 -3.56 11.02
C ALA A 197 -26.52 -4.53 12.02
N LEU A 198 -27.34 -5.42 12.60
CA LEU A 198 -26.82 -6.54 13.40
C LEU A 198 -25.92 -7.45 12.56
N GLU A 199 -24.93 -8.09 13.19
CA GLU A 199 -24.00 -8.98 12.50
C GLU A 199 -24.71 -10.13 11.76
N GLU A 200 -25.79 -10.68 12.34
CA GLU A 200 -26.61 -11.70 11.68
C GLU A 200 -27.30 -11.16 10.41
N THR A 201 -27.80 -9.92 10.46
CA THR A 201 -28.42 -9.26 9.32
C THR A 201 -27.39 -9.02 8.21
N ILE A 202 -26.20 -8.54 8.57
CA ILE A 202 -25.09 -8.36 7.62
C ILE A 202 -24.72 -9.70 6.99
N LYS A 203 -24.55 -10.75 7.79
CA LYS A 203 -24.24 -12.10 7.32
C LYS A 203 -25.28 -12.62 6.32
N ASN A 204 -26.57 -12.42 6.61
CA ASN A 204 -27.66 -12.85 5.73
C ASN A 204 -27.76 -12.00 4.44
N ALA A 205 -27.31 -10.75 4.47
CA ALA A 205 -27.26 -9.88 3.30
C ALA A 205 -25.98 -10.05 2.46
N THR A 206 -24.95 -10.68 3.04
CA THR A 206 -23.66 -10.89 2.39
C THR A 206 -23.78 -11.98 1.34
N SER A 207 -23.38 -11.65 0.11
CA SER A 207 -23.45 -12.54 -1.04
C SER A 207 -22.06 -12.81 -1.61
N PRO A 208 -21.83 -13.98 -2.22
CA PRO A 208 -20.67 -14.20 -3.07
C PRO A 208 -20.68 -13.23 -4.24
N MET A 209 -19.53 -12.61 -4.49
CA MET A 209 -19.38 -11.56 -5.49
C MET A 209 -19.22 -12.12 -6.91
N GLU A 210 -20.16 -12.98 -7.33
CA GLU A 210 -20.15 -13.65 -8.64
C GLU A 210 -20.06 -12.66 -9.81
N GLY A 211 -19.26 -12.99 -10.82
CA GLY A 211 -19.20 -12.25 -12.08
C GLY A 211 -18.36 -10.97 -12.04
N LEU A 212 -17.88 -10.56 -10.87
CA LEU A 212 -16.92 -9.46 -10.73
C LEU A 212 -15.55 -9.84 -11.32
N GLU A 213 -14.90 -8.89 -11.97
CA GLU A 213 -13.66 -9.10 -12.70
C GLU A 213 -12.45 -8.87 -11.78
N VAL A 214 -11.42 -9.72 -11.94
CA VAL A 214 -10.18 -9.59 -11.17
C VAL A 214 -9.08 -9.06 -12.08
N TYR A 215 -8.43 -8.00 -11.64
CA TYR A 215 -7.35 -7.30 -12.31
C TYR A 215 -6.06 -7.44 -11.51
N LEU A 216 -4.93 -7.53 -12.21
CA LEU A 216 -3.58 -7.50 -11.65
C LEU A 216 -2.88 -6.19 -12.03
N THR A 217 -2.15 -5.60 -11.09
CA THR A 217 -1.26 -4.46 -11.32
C THR A 217 0.01 -4.57 -10.48
N THR A 218 1.10 -3.95 -10.93
CA THR A 218 2.37 -3.79 -10.19
C THR A 218 2.70 -2.33 -9.90
N ASP A 219 2.02 -1.39 -10.56
CA ASP A 219 2.35 0.04 -10.54
C ASP A 219 1.14 0.94 -10.25
N PHE A 220 -0.05 0.35 -10.06
CA PHE A 220 -1.34 1.02 -9.88
C PHE A 220 -1.77 1.94 -11.04
N LYS A 221 -1.07 1.87 -12.17
CA LYS A 221 -1.34 2.65 -13.39
C LYS A 221 -1.86 1.75 -14.50
N ASN A 222 -1.30 0.54 -14.61
CA ASN A 222 -1.64 -0.44 -15.62
C ASN A 222 -2.32 -1.64 -14.98
N TYR A 223 -3.48 -2.03 -15.53
CA TYR A 223 -4.30 -3.12 -14.99
C TYR A 223 -4.57 -4.16 -16.07
N SER A 224 -4.27 -5.41 -15.76
CA SER A 224 -4.50 -6.56 -16.63
C SER A 224 -5.64 -7.42 -16.07
N LYS A 225 -6.71 -7.62 -16.82
CA LYS A 225 -7.77 -8.56 -16.42
C LYS A 225 -7.20 -9.99 -16.43
N ILE A 226 -7.25 -10.67 -15.28
CA ILE A 226 -6.72 -12.03 -15.10
C ILE A 226 -7.83 -13.08 -14.87
N GLY A 227 -9.08 -12.64 -14.69
CA GLY A 227 -10.22 -13.54 -14.66
C GLY A 227 -11.49 -12.90 -14.12
N THR A 228 -12.43 -13.75 -13.73
CA THR A 228 -13.75 -13.38 -13.18
C THR A 228 -14.09 -14.34 -12.04
N LEU A 229 -14.70 -13.83 -10.98
CA LEU A 229 -15.19 -14.64 -9.85
C LEU A 229 -16.33 -15.56 -10.29
N ASP A 230 -16.28 -16.81 -9.84
CA ASP A 230 -17.33 -17.80 -10.10
C ASP A 230 -18.58 -17.59 -9.22
N LYS A 231 -19.54 -18.50 -9.32
CA LYS A 231 -20.80 -18.47 -8.55
C LYS A 231 -20.64 -18.50 -7.02
N ASN A 232 -19.48 -18.95 -6.54
CA ASN A 232 -19.13 -18.96 -5.13
C ASN A 232 -18.33 -17.71 -4.74
N GLY A 233 -18.15 -16.76 -5.66
CA GLY A 233 -17.31 -15.58 -5.46
C GLY A 233 -15.83 -15.93 -5.43
N GLU A 234 -15.41 -17.05 -6.01
CA GLU A 234 -14.03 -17.56 -5.96
C GLU A 234 -13.34 -17.47 -7.31
N ILE A 235 -12.01 -17.33 -7.29
CA ILE A 235 -11.14 -17.48 -8.45
C ILE A 235 -9.87 -18.23 -8.06
N LYS A 236 -9.43 -19.13 -8.94
CA LYS A 236 -8.13 -19.79 -8.87
C LYS A 236 -7.13 -19.05 -9.73
N LEU A 237 -6.01 -18.67 -9.15
CA LEU A 237 -4.98 -17.86 -9.79
C LEU A 237 -3.64 -18.56 -9.73
N THR A 238 -2.82 -18.32 -10.75
CA THR A 238 -1.40 -18.72 -10.78
C THR A 238 -0.62 -17.52 -11.27
N ILE A 239 0.33 -17.06 -10.44
CA ILE A 239 1.19 -15.93 -10.77
C ILE A 239 2.62 -16.46 -10.86
N ASN A 240 3.28 -16.13 -11.96
CA ASN A 240 4.62 -16.61 -12.26
C ASN A 240 5.68 -15.56 -11.91
N GLU A 241 5.38 -14.29 -12.17
CA GLU A 241 6.30 -13.19 -11.91
C GLU A 241 6.59 -13.07 -10.40
N ILE A 242 7.88 -13.14 -10.05
CA ILE A 242 8.37 -13.03 -8.68
C ILE A 242 8.33 -11.57 -8.25
N GLY A 243 7.97 -11.33 -7.00
CA GLY A 243 7.89 -10.00 -6.42
C GLY A 243 6.48 -9.67 -5.92
N LYS A 244 6.23 -8.38 -5.70
CA LYS A 244 4.94 -7.89 -5.23
C LYS A 244 4.04 -7.54 -6.40
N VAL A 245 2.82 -8.07 -6.37
CA VAL A 245 1.73 -7.71 -7.28
C VAL A 245 0.47 -7.39 -6.47
N TYR A 246 -0.46 -6.68 -7.07
CA TYR A 246 -1.70 -6.27 -6.44
C TYR A 246 -2.90 -6.74 -7.24
N LEU A 247 -3.86 -7.36 -6.58
CA LEU A 247 -5.11 -7.81 -7.16
C LEU A 247 -6.24 -6.83 -6.82
N CYS A 248 -7.11 -6.56 -7.78
CA CYS A 248 -8.22 -5.63 -7.69
C CYS A 248 -9.51 -6.25 -8.26
N ILE A 249 -10.61 -6.19 -7.52
CA ILE A 249 -11.91 -6.77 -7.93
C ILE A 249 -12.90 -5.69 -8.37
N SER A 250 -13.17 -5.55 -9.66
CA SER A 250 -13.97 -4.46 -10.22
C SER A 250 -15.19 -4.98 -10.97
N GLY A 251 -16.23 -4.15 -11.04
CA GLY A 251 -17.44 -4.43 -11.81
C GLY A 251 -18.72 -4.16 -11.03
N LYS A 252 -19.78 -4.86 -11.39
CA LYS A 252 -21.13 -4.70 -10.83
C LYS A 252 -21.74 -6.05 -10.50
N TYR A 253 -22.31 -6.18 -9.31
CA TYR A 253 -23.13 -7.32 -8.91
C TYR A 253 -24.60 -6.91 -8.96
N ASN A 254 -25.44 -7.66 -9.69
CA ASN A 254 -26.85 -7.32 -9.94
C ASN A 254 -27.07 -5.86 -10.43
N GLY A 255 -26.14 -5.35 -11.24
CA GLY A 255 -26.19 -3.98 -11.78
C GLY A 255 -25.73 -2.87 -10.82
N ILE A 256 -25.40 -3.23 -9.58
CA ILE A 256 -24.91 -2.31 -8.54
C ILE A 256 -23.37 -2.38 -8.49
N PRO A 257 -22.65 -1.25 -8.49
CA PRO A 257 -21.19 -1.24 -8.41
C PRO A 257 -20.65 -1.85 -7.12
N ALA A 258 -19.38 -2.26 -7.17
CA ALA A 258 -18.64 -2.70 -6.01
C ALA A 258 -17.41 -1.82 -5.74
N VAL A 259 -17.02 -1.73 -4.47
CA VAL A 259 -15.94 -0.88 -3.96
C VAL A 259 -15.03 -1.64 -2.98
N ALA A 260 -13.86 -1.04 -2.68
CA ALA A 260 -12.90 -1.44 -1.65
C ALA A 260 -12.38 -2.90 -1.78
N ASN A 261 -11.31 -3.09 -2.54
CA ASN A 261 -11.07 -4.37 -3.18
C ASN A 261 -9.60 -4.55 -3.58
N TRP A 262 -8.70 -4.70 -2.60
CA TRP A 262 -7.27 -4.90 -2.89
C TRP A 262 -6.68 -6.05 -2.08
N CYS A 263 -5.90 -6.89 -2.76
CA CYS A 263 -5.04 -7.88 -2.13
C CYS A 263 -3.60 -7.63 -2.57
N GLU A 264 -2.67 -7.52 -1.62
CA GLU A 264 -1.25 -7.63 -1.92
C GLU A 264 -0.90 -9.12 -2.05
N VAL A 265 -0.14 -9.48 -3.08
CA VAL A 265 0.39 -10.83 -3.25
C VAL A 265 1.90 -10.75 -3.35
N THR A 266 2.60 -11.40 -2.42
CA THR A 266 4.06 -11.55 -2.46
C THR A 266 4.39 -12.90 -3.06
N VAL A 267 4.89 -12.90 -4.30
CA VAL A 267 5.25 -14.11 -5.03
C VAL A 267 6.73 -14.41 -4.82
N SER A 268 7.02 -15.56 -4.21
CA SER A 268 8.37 -16.04 -3.97
C SER A 268 8.79 -17.14 -4.94
N GLU A 269 10.11 -17.32 -5.08
CA GLU A 269 10.67 -18.48 -5.79
C GLU A 269 10.25 -19.80 -5.09
N PRO A 270 9.97 -20.87 -5.85
CA PRO A 270 9.81 -22.20 -5.29
C PRO A 270 11.05 -22.65 -4.51
N GLU A 271 10.85 -23.40 -3.42
CA GLU A 271 11.96 -23.99 -2.69
C GLU A 271 12.82 -24.89 -3.59
N GLY A 272 14.15 -24.73 -3.47
CA GLY A 272 15.12 -25.52 -4.23
C GLY A 272 15.20 -25.16 -5.71
N THR A 273 14.81 -23.94 -6.10
CA THR A 273 15.04 -23.41 -7.45
C THR A 273 16.54 -23.25 -7.70
N ILE A 274 17.01 -23.71 -8.86
CA ILE A 274 18.42 -23.64 -9.26
C ILE A 274 18.49 -22.94 -10.61
N TYR A 275 19.12 -21.77 -10.62
CA TYR A 275 19.32 -20.98 -11.83
C TYR A 275 20.70 -21.23 -12.44
N LEU A 276 20.72 -21.41 -13.76
CA LEU A 276 21.95 -21.40 -14.55
C LEU A 276 21.93 -20.20 -15.52
N PRO A 277 23.08 -19.53 -15.73
CA PRO A 277 23.15 -18.46 -16.72
C PRO A 277 22.90 -19.03 -18.12
N LYS A 278 21.89 -18.50 -18.79
CA LYS A 278 21.51 -18.78 -20.17
C LYS A 278 22.33 -17.96 -21.14
N SER A 279 22.51 -16.68 -20.81
CA SER A 279 23.21 -15.67 -21.60
C SER A 279 23.86 -14.64 -20.66
N ILE A 280 24.98 -14.06 -21.09
CA ILE A 280 25.62 -12.92 -20.41
C ILE A 280 25.95 -11.91 -21.49
N ASN A 281 25.33 -10.74 -21.42
CA ASN A 281 25.60 -9.59 -22.28
C ASN A 281 26.37 -8.54 -21.48
N ILE A 282 27.52 -8.11 -22.01
CA ILE A 282 28.35 -7.07 -21.40
C ILE A 282 28.44 -5.90 -22.37
N GLU A 283 27.90 -4.77 -21.96
CA GLU A 283 28.02 -3.51 -22.67
C GLU A 283 28.95 -2.58 -21.89
N VAL A 284 29.86 -1.91 -22.61
CA VAL A 284 30.76 -0.90 -22.04
C VAL A 284 30.50 0.41 -22.74
N ASP A 285 29.89 1.35 -22.04
CA ASP A 285 29.72 2.72 -22.49
C ASP A 285 30.84 3.59 -21.89
N THR A 286 31.48 4.40 -22.72
CA THR A 286 32.59 5.26 -22.28
C THR A 286 32.30 6.70 -22.66
N ASP A 287 32.13 7.57 -21.65
CA ASP A 287 32.12 9.01 -21.90
C ASP A 287 33.56 9.55 -21.90
N SER A 288 34.05 9.81 -23.11
CA SER A 288 35.38 10.39 -23.35
C SER A 288 35.60 11.78 -22.71
N LYS A 289 34.54 12.51 -22.33
CA LYS A 289 34.65 13.86 -21.75
C LYS A 289 34.87 13.84 -20.25
N ASP A 290 34.27 12.89 -19.54
CA ASP A 290 34.29 12.82 -18.06
C ASP A 290 35.19 11.72 -17.50
N GLY A 291 35.79 10.89 -18.36
CA GLY A 291 36.65 9.78 -17.94
C GLY A 291 35.88 8.68 -17.22
N ILE A 292 34.57 8.55 -17.46
CA ILE A 292 33.73 7.53 -16.84
C ILE A 292 33.48 6.41 -17.86
N ALA A 293 33.74 5.17 -17.45
CA ALA A 293 33.27 3.98 -18.14
C ALA A 293 32.15 3.34 -17.33
N VAL A 294 31.01 3.10 -17.97
CA VAL A 294 29.88 2.38 -17.41
C VAL A 294 29.88 0.98 -18.01
N ILE A 295 29.99 -0.03 -17.17
CA ILE A 295 29.86 -1.44 -17.55
C ILE A 295 28.46 -1.88 -17.14
N ILE A 296 27.66 -2.29 -18.12
CA ILE A 296 26.35 -2.89 -17.91
C ILE A 296 26.50 -4.38 -18.19
N CYS A 297 26.24 -5.19 -17.17
CA CYS A 297 26.22 -6.64 -17.28
C CYS A 297 24.77 -7.11 -17.11
N GLU A 298 24.19 -7.62 -18.17
CA GLU A 298 22.87 -8.24 -18.17
C GLU A 298 23.05 -9.76 -18.26
N THR A 299 22.52 -10.49 -17.28
CA THR A 299 22.56 -11.95 -17.24
C THR A 299 21.15 -12.51 -17.26
N ASP A 300 20.84 -13.31 -18.26
CA ASP A 300 19.62 -14.11 -18.28
C ASP A 300 19.88 -15.44 -17.59
N TYR A 301 18.99 -15.84 -16.70
CA TYR A 301 19.03 -17.12 -16.01
C TYR A 301 17.81 -17.95 -16.38
N PHE A 302 18.02 -19.26 -16.49
CA PHE A 302 16.92 -20.22 -16.63
C PHE A 302 16.89 -21.17 -15.43
N ASP A 303 15.70 -21.55 -14.99
CA ASP A 303 15.54 -22.59 -13.98
C ASP A 303 15.69 -23.97 -14.65
N ILE A 304 16.74 -24.69 -14.25
CA ILE A 304 17.02 -26.04 -14.78
C ILE A 304 15.88 -27.04 -14.49
N ALA A 305 15.15 -26.84 -13.40
CA ALA A 305 14.06 -27.73 -12.99
C ALA A 305 12.70 -27.32 -13.57
N GLY A 306 12.59 -26.15 -14.21
CA GLY A 306 11.34 -25.62 -14.74
C GLY A 306 10.24 -25.41 -13.69
N LYS A 307 10.62 -25.20 -12.43
CA LYS A 307 9.73 -24.94 -11.30
C LYS A 307 9.39 -23.46 -11.16
N SER A 308 10.28 -22.57 -11.61
CA SER A 308 10.15 -21.12 -11.57
C SER A 308 10.39 -20.51 -12.95
N PRO A 309 9.91 -19.30 -13.24
CA PRO A 309 10.23 -18.61 -14.49
C PRO A 309 11.71 -18.28 -14.63
N ASP A 310 12.16 -18.17 -15.88
CA ASP A 310 13.43 -17.52 -16.24
C ASP A 310 13.45 -16.08 -15.70
N LYS A 311 14.62 -15.59 -15.29
CA LYS A 311 14.79 -14.23 -14.75
C LYS A 311 16.03 -13.56 -15.30
N THR A 312 16.01 -12.23 -15.35
CA THR A 312 17.14 -11.40 -15.84
C THR A 312 17.66 -10.51 -14.72
N GLU A 313 18.97 -10.42 -14.59
CA GLU A 313 19.65 -9.55 -13.62
C GLU A 313 20.53 -8.54 -14.36
N ILE A 314 20.39 -7.26 -14.01
CA ILE A 314 21.16 -6.17 -14.60
C ILE A 314 22.04 -5.55 -13.52
N CYS A 315 23.35 -5.68 -13.70
CA CYS A 315 24.37 -5.08 -12.85
C CYS A 315 25.04 -3.92 -13.58
N LYS A 316 24.91 -2.70 -13.04
CA LYS A 316 25.57 -1.50 -13.56
C LYS A 316 26.77 -1.14 -12.68
N PHE A 317 27.96 -1.10 -13.26
CA PHE A 317 29.19 -0.65 -12.61
C PHE A 317 29.68 0.64 -13.27
N GLU A 318 29.85 1.70 -12.48
CA GLU A 318 30.46 2.95 -12.96
C GLU A 318 31.91 3.01 -12.48
N ILE A 319 32.83 3.12 -13.43
CA ILE A 319 34.27 3.26 -13.18
C ILE A 319 34.67 4.66 -13.63
N SER A 320 34.92 5.54 -12.66
CA SER A 320 35.52 6.85 -12.93
C SER A 320 37.05 6.72 -12.97
N PHE A 321 37.62 7.02 -14.13
CA PHE A 321 39.04 7.25 -14.31
C PHE A 321 39.32 8.73 -14.04
N ALA A 322 39.77 9.05 -12.82
CA ALA A 322 40.25 10.39 -12.52
C ALA A 322 41.37 10.77 -13.52
N PRO A 323 41.31 11.97 -14.14
CA PRO A 323 42.31 12.37 -15.10
C PRO A 323 43.68 12.60 -14.43
N LEU A 324 44.74 12.12 -15.10
CA LEU A 324 46.17 12.35 -14.84
C LEU A 324 46.79 11.73 -13.55
N VAL A 325 47.14 10.43 -13.54
CA VAL A 325 48.44 9.96 -12.99
C VAL A 325 48.92 8.65 -13.66
N CYS A 326 48.02 7.74 -14.06
CA CYS A 326 48.43 6.37 -14.40
C CYS A 326 48.98 6.15 -15.82
N LEU A 327 48.66 6.99 -16.81
CA LEU A 327 49.14 6.78 -18.19
C LEU A 327 50.50 7.48 -18.47
N PHE A 328 50.84 8.56 -17.76
CA PHE A 328 52.13 9.24 -17.94
C PHE A 328 53.30 8.58 -17.19
N LYS A 329 53.05 7.79 -16.13
CA LYS A 329 54.13 7.06 -15.43
C LYS A 329 54.60 5.79 -16.14
N LEU A 330 53.81 5.20 -17.03
CA LEU A 330 54.22 4.03 -17.82
C LEU A 330 54.98 4.42 -19.10
N ILE A 331 54.67 5.59 -19.68
CA ILE A 331 55.39 6.13 -20.86
C ILE A 331 56.71 6.79 -20.46
N ALA A 332 56.82 7.35 -19.23
CA ALA A 332 58.07 7.88 -18.68
C ALA A 332 59.04 6.82 -18.13
N SER A 333 58.69 5.53 -18.14
CA SER A 333 59.62 4.43 -17.82
C SER A 333 60.08 3.64 -19.05
N ILE A 334 59.70 4.09 -20.25
CA ILE A 334 60.01 3.44 -21.54
C ILE A 334 60.63 4.46 -22.55
N LEU A 335 60.93 5.69 -22.09
CA LEU A 335 61.71 6.69 -22.85
C LEU A 335 62.91 7.18 -22.04
#